data_AF-A0A932M4L3-F1
#
_entry.id   AF-A0A932M4L3-F1
#
_cell.length_a   1.000
_cell.length_b   1.000
_cell.length_c   1.000
_cell.angle_alpha   90.00
_cell.angle_beta   90.00
_cell.angle_gamma   90.00
#
_symmetry.space_group_name_H-M   'P 1'
#
loop_
_entity.id
_entity.type
_entity.pdbx_description
1 polymer ?
#
loop_
_entity_poly.entity_id
_entity_poly.type
_entity_poly.pdbx_seq_one_letter_code
_entity_poly.pdbx_strand_id
1 'polypeptide(L)'
;MKHSILFTLSAIVPISLSIAGVALGSQHSVHDRMMSEQAPVKEPELKTLDDLAKEIKALRQRLAGLEALKPRFTNFMPNYAERFHVMHRAGDAGDWAVAAHEIDEMRRLTGVSKYIDPKLGALLQAFMDGNLRKLREAVEHGNPKSFQAALVDTVASCNGCHKASGSTLGVTVKVSDTMSMRHPHLLGKTTVPKDHGH
;
A
#
# COMPACT_ATOMS: atom_id res chain seq x y z
N MET A 1 -63.08 17.98 14.20
CA MET A 1 -63.37 16.98 15.25
C MET A 1 -62.02 16.44 15.72
N LYS A 2 -61.26 17.09 16.62
CA LYS A 2 -61.41 17.20 18.09
C LYS A 2 -61.82 15.88 18.77
N HIS A 3 -60.84 15.09 19.20
CA HIS A 3 -60.94 14.32 20.44
C HIS A 3 -59.57 14.30 21.15
N SER A 4 -59.58 14.82 22.38
CA SER A 4 -58.55 14.73 23.41
C SER A 4 -59.13 13.89 24.55
N ILE A 5 -58.40 12.90 25.06
CA ILE A 5 -58.58 12.25 26.38
C ILE A 5 -57.18 11.74 26.80
N LEU A 6 -56.46 12.39 27.72
CA LEU A 6 -56.48 12.37 29.20
C LEU A 6 -55.74 11.19 29.87
N PHE A 7 -54.56 11.54 30.43
CA PHE A 7 -53.86 11.09 31.64
C PHE A 7 -54.23 9.78 32.34
N THR A 8 -53.19 8.98 32.64
CA THR A 8 -52.97 8.41 33.98
C THR A 8 -51.49 8.49 34.37
N LEU A 9 -51.24 9.13 35.51
CA LEU A 9 -50.01 9.07 36.30
C LEU A 9 -49.93 7.70 36.97
N SER A 10 -48.76 7.06 36.97
CA SER A 10 -48.39 6.10 38.02
C SER A 10 -46.94 6.32 38.42
N ALA A 11 -46.72 6.36 39.72
CA ALA A 11 -45.49 6.80 40.36
C ALA A 11 -44.69 5.59 40.90
N ILE A 12 -43.35 5.76 40.88
CA ILE A 12 -42.34 5.25 41.84
C ILE A 12 -42.04 3.74 41.85
N VAL A 13 -40.79 3.39 41.50
CA VAL A 13 -39.79 2.72 42.39
C VAL A 13 -38.37 3.09 41.91
N PRO A 14 -37.48 3.64 42.76
CA PRO A 14 -36.05 3.74 42.44
C PRO A 14 -35.35 2.43 42.81
N ILE A 15 -34.83 1.71 41.82
CA ILE A 15 -33.91 0.58 42.06
C ILE A 15 -32.50 1.16 42.10
N SER A 16 -31.98 1.28 43.32
CA SER A 16 -30.58 1.52 43.62
C SER A 16 -29.75 0.31 43.16
N LEU A 17 -29.09 0.41 42.01
CA LEU A 17 -28.12 -0.58 41.57
C LEU A 17 -26.71 -0.06 41.86
N SER A 18 -26.18 -0.46 43.03
CA SER A 18 -24.76 -0.33 43.36
C SER A 18 -23.96 -1.30 42.50
N ILE A 19 -23.31 -0.81 41.44
CA ILE A 19 -22.28 -1.57 40.73
C ILE A 19 -20.94 -1.22 41.36
N ALA A 20 -20.39 -2.21 42.06
CA ALA A 20 -19.03 -2.21 42.59
C ALA A 20 -18.01 -2.04 41.47
N GLY A 21 -16.91 -1.36 41.81
CA GLY A 21 -15.92 -0.86 40.87
C GLY A 21 -15.27 -1.92 39.98
N VAL A 22 -15.21 -1.61 38.69
CA VAL A 22 -14.20 -2.14 37.79
C VAL A 22 -13.19 -1.02 37.59
N ALA A 23 -11.96 -1.25 38.04
CA ALA A 23 -10.84 -0.37 37.75
C ALA A 23 -10.67 -0.30 36.22
N LEU A 24 -11.08 0.80 35.61
CA LEU A 24 -10.65 1.17 34.27
C LEU A 24 -9.15 1.46 34.33
N GLY A 25 -8.35 0.41 34.13
CA GLY A 25 -7.00 0.58 33.64
C GLY A 25 -7.08 1.36 32.34
N SER A 26 -6.51 2.56 32.34
CA SER A 26 -6.45 3.43 31.18
C SER A 26 -5.71 2.72 30.05
N GLN A 27 -6.45 2.09 29.15
CA GLN A 27 -5.97 1.79 27.80
C GLN A 27 -5.93 3.12 27.04
N HIS A 28 -4.97 3.99 27.41
CA HIS A 28 -4.53 5.02 26.49
C HIS A 28 -4.04 4.30 25.25
N SER A 29 -4.69 4.62 24.14
CA SER A 29 -4.52 3.93 22.89
C SER A 29 -3.04 3.96 22.49
N VAL A 30 -2.51 2.83 22.03
CA VAL A 30 -1.19 2.78 21.38
C VAL A 30 -1.14 3.78 20.21
N HIS A 31 -2.31 4.14 19.67
CA HIS A 31 -2.49 5.15 18.64
C HIS A 31 -2.15 6.58 19.08
N ASP A 32 -2.50 6.99 20.31
CA ASP A 32 -2.14 8.31 20.86
C ASP A 32 -0.63 8.46 21.06
N ARG A 33 0.05 7.35 21.37
CA ARG A 33 1.50 7.34 21.59
C ARG A 33 2.30 7.45 20.29
N MET A 34 1.72 7.09 19.14
CA MET A 34 2.38 7.22 17.83
C MET A 34 2.28 8.62 17.23
N MET A 35 1.36 9.46 17.73
CA MET A 35 1.10 10.82 17.21
C MET A 35 1.61 11.95 18.13
N SER A 36 2.16 11.62 19.31
CA SER A 36 2.46 12.59 20.37
C SER A 36 3.94 12.65 20.78
N GLU A 37 4.88 12.70 19.83
CA GLU A 37 6.25 13.17 20.17
C GLU A 37 7.06 13.61 18.93
N GLN A 38 6.59 14.65 18.24
CA GLN A 38 7.53 15.57 17.59
C GLN A 38 7.43 16.89 18.33
N ALA A 39 8.19 16.99 19.43
CA ALA A 39 8.48 18.28 20.03
C ALA A 39 9.00 19.23 18.93
N PRO A 40 8.60 20.51 18.92
CA PRO A 40 9.07 21.45 17.91
C PRO A 40 10.61 21.45 17.92
N VAL A 41 11.19 21.15 16.75
CA VAL A 41 12.65 21.15 16.57
C VAL A 41 13.11 22.58 16.78
N LYS A 42 13.67 22.88 17.95
CA LYS A 42 14.20 24.20 18.26
C LYS A 42 15.43 24.44 17.38
N GLU A 43 15.40 25.50 16.58
CA GLU A 43 16.53 25.86 15.73
C GLU A 43 17.78 26.14 16.60
N PRO A 44 18.96 25.65 16.19
CA PRO A 44 20.20 25.89 16.90
C PRO A 44 20.59 27.37 16.80
N GLU A 45 20.99 27.97 17.92
CA GLU A 45 21.43 29.35 17.95
C GLU A 45 22.90 29.43 17.49
N LEU A 46 23.13 29.85 16.25
CA LEU A 46 24.46 29.87 15.62
C LEU A 46 25.16 31.23 15.88
N LYS A 47 25.94 31.32 16.95
CA LYS A 47 26.62 32.57 17.34
C LYS A 47 28.08 32.63 16.92
N THR A 48 28.72 31.47 16.75
CA THR A 48 30.15 31.36 16.46
C THR A 48 30.42 30.44 15.26
N LEU A 49 31.63 30.53 14.70
CA LEU A 49 32.09 29.60 13.66
C LEU A 49 32.14 28.15 14.17
N ASP A 50 32.44 27.96 15.46
CA ASP A 50 32.43 26.63 16.09
C ASP A 50 31.00 26.06 16.19
N ASP A 51 29.99 26.89 16.46
CA ASP A 51 28.59 26.48 16.46
C ASP A 51 28.14 26.05 15.06
N LEU A 52 28.53 26.81 14.03
CA LEU A 52 28.27 26.45 12.64
C LEU A 52 28.95 25.13 12.25
N ALA A 53 30.20 24.91 12.67
CA ALA A 53 30.92 23.67 12.38
C ALA A 53 30.26 22.45 13.06
N LYS A 54 29.80 22.61 14.31
CA LYS A 54 29.03 21.59 15.04
C LYS A 54 27.71 21.28 14.33
N GLU A 55 26.98 22.30 13.88
CA GLU A 55 25.71 22.12 13.19
C GLU A 55 25.89 21.42 11.84
N ILE A 56 26.88 21.81 11.03
CA ILE A 56 27.19 21.13 9.76
C ILE A 56 27.50 19.64 10.02
N LYS A 57 28.25 19.33 11.07
CA LYS A 57 28.55 17.94 11.44
C LYS A 57 27.28 17.18 11.83
N ALA A 58 26.41 17.78 12.64
CA ALA A 58 25.14 17.17 13.05
C ALA A 58 24.20 16.93 11.86
N LEU A 59 24.07 17.92 10.96
CA LEU A 59 23.27 17.79 9.73
C LEU A 59 23.81 16.69 8.82
N ARG A 60 25.13 16.58 8.65
CA ARG A 60 25.76 15.49 7.87
C ARG A 60 25.47 14.12 8.48
N GLN A 61 25.50 13.99 9.81
CA GLN A 61 25.15 12.75 10.49
C GLN A 61 23.66 12.40 10.32
N ARG A 62 22.76 13.39 10.42
CA ARG A 62 21.33 13.20 10.19
C ARG A 62 21.05 12.80 8.75
N LEU A 63 21.69 13.45 7.78
CA LEU A 63 21.57 13.11 6.36
C LEU A 63 22.06 11.68 6.10
N ALA A 64 23.20 11.28 6.67
CA ALA A 64 23.69 9.91 6.54
C ALA A 64 22.70 8.89 7.12
N GLY A 65 22.05 9.21 8.25
CA GLY A 65 20.98 8.39 8.82
C GLY A 65 19.76 8.28 7.91
N LEU A 66 19.34 9.38 7.29
CA LEU A 66 18.21 9.38 6.34
C LEU A 66 18.53 8.63 5.05
N GLU A 67 19.73 8.79 4.50
CA GLU A 67 20.20 8.04 3.33
C GLU A 67 20.22 6.53 3.59
N ALA A 68 20.58 6.11 4.81
CA ALA A 68 20.53 4.70 5.20
C ALA A 68 19.10 4.12 5.27
N LEU A 69 18.09 4.97 5.49
CA LEU A 69 16.66 4.59 5.51
C LEU A 69 15.99 4.68 4.15
N LYS A 70 16.66 5.25 3.14
CA LYS A 70 16.08 5.41 1.81
C LYS A 70 15.67 4.05 1.26
N PRO A 71 14.43 3.90 0.73
CA PRO A 71 14.02 2.68 0.08
C PRO A 71 15.01 2.30 -1.02
N ARG A 72 15.19 0.99 -1.22
CA ARG A 72 16.00 0.42 -2.30
C ARG A 72 15.14 -0.50 -3.13
N PHE A 73 15.55 -0.79 -4.36
CA PHE A 73 14.86 -1.76 -5.22
C PHE A 73 14.70 -3.14 -4.55
N THR A 74 15.62 -3.54 -3.67
CA THR A 74 15.50 -4.76 -2.84
C THR A 74 14.25 -4.80 -1.96
N ASN A 75 13.80 -3.65 -1.44
CA ASN A 75 12.61 -3.55 -0.59
C ASN A 75 11.35 -3.14 -1.39
N PHE A 76 11.55 -2.51 -2.54
CA PHE A 76 10.48 -2.08 -3.44
C PHE A 76 9.96 -3.21 -4.34
N MET A 77 10.85 -4.04 -4.91
CA MET A 77 10.49 -5.14 -5.81
C MET A 77 9.57 -6.20 -5.19
N PRO A 78 9.71 -6.57 -3.89
CA PRO A 78 8.73 -7.45 -3.24
C PRO A 78 7.31 -6.89 -3.24
N ASN A 79 7.13 -5.59 -3.01
CA ASN A 79 5.81 -4.96 -3.07
C ASN A 79 5.26 -4.98 -4.52
N TYR A 80 6.11 -4.70 -5.49
CA TYR A 80 5.74 -4.76 -6.91
C TYR A 80 5.32 -6.18 -7.34
N ALA A 81 6.05 -7.20 -6.88
CA ALA A 81 5.79 -8.60 -7.15
C ALA A 81 4.48 -9.08 -6.50
N GLU A 82 4.19 -8.64 -5.27
CA GLU A 82 2.93 -8.96 -4.58
C GLU A 82 1.73 -8.45 -5.39
N ARG A 83 1.78 -7.21 -5.85
CA ARG A 83 0.70 -6.62 -6.66
C ARG A 83 0.49 -7.36 -7.97
N PHE A 84 1.57 -7.70 -8.66
CA PHE A 84 1.51 -8.52 -9.87
C PHE A 84 0.88 -9.89 -9.58
N HIS A 85 1.19 -10.49 -8.43
CA HIS A 85 0.60 -11.76 -8.01
C HIS A 85 -0.91 -11.63 -7.74
N VAL A 86 -1.33 -10.65 -6.94
CA VAL A 86 -2.76 -10.40 -6.64
C VAL A 86 -3.53 -10.12 -7.93
N MET A 87 -2.97 -9.29 -8.80
CA MET A 87 -3.53 -8.98 -10.12
C MET A 87 -3.76 -10.22 -10.97
N HIS A 88 -2.76 -11.10 -11.07
CA HIS A 88 -2.86 -12.36 -11.81
C HIS A 88 -3.99 -13.24 -11.24
N ARG A 89 -4.03 -13.43 -9.91
CA ARG A 89 -5.07 -14.26 -9.27
C ARG A 89 -6.47 -13.67 -9.42
N ALA A 90 -6.61 -12.36 -9.31
CA ALA A 90 -7.87 -11.67 -9.53
C ALA A 90 -8.36 -11.88 -10.97
N GLY A 91 -7.47 -11.77 -11.96
CA GLY A 91 -7.80 -12.07 -13.36
C GLY A 91 -8.17 -13.54 -13.61
N ASP A 92 -7.48 -14.50 -12.99
CA ASP A 92 -7.84 -15.93 -13.04
C ASP A 92 -9.26 -16.17 -12.47
N ALA A 93 -9.63 -15.46 -11.40
CA ALA A 93 -10.93 -15.55 -10.76
C ALA A 93 -12.04 -14.77 -11.51
N GLY A 94 -11.67 -13.94 -12.48
CA GLY A 94 -12.57 -13.00 -13.15
C GLY A 94 -12.98 -11.80 -12.29
N ASP A 95 -12.23 -11.52 -11.21
CA ASP A 95 -12.39 -10.33 -10.37
C ASP A 95 -11.65 -9.14 -10.99
N TRP A 96 -12.21 -8.65 -12.10
CA TRP A 96 -11.58 -7.62 -12.93
C TRP A 96 -11.38 -6.29 -12.18
N ALA A 97 -12.19 -6.01 -11.15
CA ALA A 97 -12.03 -4.82 -10.32
C ALA A 97 -10.70 -4.83 -9.56
N VAL A 98 -10.40 -5.94 -8.89
CA VAL A 98 -9.13 -6.08 -8.15
C VAL A 98 -7.95 -6.14 -9.12
N ALA A 99 -8.08 -6.85 -10.24
CA ALA A 99 -7.02 -6.87 -11.25
C ALA A 99 -6.71 -5.46 -11.78
N ALA A 100 -7.74 -4.65 -12.05
CA ALA A 100 -7.62 -3.29 -12.53
C ALA A 100 -6.93 -2.38 -11.49
N HIS A 101 -7.34 -2.48 -10.23
CA HIS A 101 -6.76 -1.73 -9.11
C HIS A 101 -5.26 -2.00 -8.96
N GLU A 102 -4.85 -3.27 -8.98
CA GLU A 102 -3.44 -3.62 -8.82
C GLU A 102 -2.57 -3.16 -10.00
N ILE A 103 -3.11 -3.15 -11.23
CA ILE A 103 -2.40 -2.57 -12.39
C ILE A 103 -2.16 -1.08 -12.17
N ASP A 104 -3.15 -0.33 -11.68
CA ASP A 104 -3.01 1.10 -11.43
C ASP A 104 -1.99 1.39 -10.32
N GLU A 105 -1.99 0.57 -9.26
CA GLU A 105 -0.97 0.68 -8.22
C GLU A 105 0.43 0.33 -8.74
N MET A 106 0.58 -0.68 -9.60
CA MET A 106 1.87 -0.97 -10.26
C MET A 106 2.33 0.20 -11.17
N ARG A 107 1.41 0.88 -11.85
CA ARG A 107 1.73 2.09 -12.63
C ARG A 107 2.20 3.22 -11.73
N ARG A 108 1.52 3.45 -10.60
CA ARG A 108 1.90 4.45 -9.60
C ARG A 108 3.28 4.15 -9.02
N LEU A 109 3.55 2.90 -8.65
CA LEU A 109 4.86 2.45 -8.17
C LEU A 109 5.97 2.66 -9.20
N THR A 110 5.69 2.32 -10.47
CA THR A 110 6.61 2.60 -11.59
C THR A 110 6.94 4.09 -11.66
N GLY A 111 5.93 4.98 -11.57
CA GLY A 111 6.11 6.43 -11.63
C GLY A 111 6.96 7.02 -10.48
N VAL A 112 6.91 6.44 -9.29
CA VAL A 112 7.72 6.90 -8.13
C VAL A 112 9.09 6.23 -8.03
N SER A 113 9.34 5.16 -8.78
CA SER A 113 10.58 4.39 -8.70
C SER A 113 11.84 5.20 -9.01
N LYS A 114 11.74 6.26 -9.83
CA LYS A 114 12.84 7.18 -10.14
C LYS A 114 13.36 7.96 -8.92
N TYR A 115 12.54 8.12 -7.88
CA TYR A 115 12.96 8.79 -6.63
C TYR A 115 13.70 7.83 -5.69
N ILE A 116 13.49 6.52 -5.85
CA ILE A 116 14.22 5.47 -5.16
C ILE A 116 15.61 5.34 -5.79
N ASP A 117 15.66 5.09 -7.10
CA ASP A 117 16.88 5.04 -7.90
C ASP A 117 16.56 5.55 -9.32
N PRO A 118 17.15 6.67 -9.77
CA PRO A 118 16.83 7.26 -11.07
C PRO A 118 17.10 6.33 -12.25
N LYS A 119 18.18 5.55 -12.20
CA LYS A 119 18.60 4.68 -13.31
C LYS A 119 17.70 3.44 -13.38
N LEU A 120 17.50 2.76 -12.26
CA LEU A 120 16.63 1.59 -12.22
C LEU A 120 15.16 1.97 -12.40
N GLY A 121 14.74 3.15 -11.93
CA GLY A 121 13.38 3.64 -12.14
C GLY A 121 13.08 3.94 -13.61
N ALA A 122 13.99 4.61 -14.32
CA ALA A 122 13.86 4.82 -15.76
C ALA A 122 13.84 3.49 -16.54
N LEU A 123 14.66 2.52 -16.11
CA LEU A 123 14.67 1.17 -16.69
C LEU A 123 13.33 0.47 -16.48
N LEU A 124 12.81 0.44 -15.24
CA LEU A 124 11.53 -0.17 -14.91
C LEU A 124 10.40 0.44 -15.76
N GLN A 125 10.37 1.78 -15.87
CA GLN A 125 9.39 2.48 -16.68
C GLN A 125 9.45 2.05 -18.16
N ALA A 126 10.65 2.01 -18.75
CA ALA A 126 10.84 1.61 -20.13
C ALA A 126 10.35 0.17 -20.42
N PHE A 127 10.56 -0.76 -19.48
CA PHE A 127 10.11 -2.14 -19.63
C PHE A 127 8.61 -2.34 -19.34
N MET A 128 8.03 -1.57 -18.42
CA MET A 128 6.69 -1.86 -17.90
C MET A 128 5.57 -1.02 -18.50
N ASP A 129 5.82 0.22 -18.94
CA ASP A 129 4.76 1.14 -19.36
C ASP A 129 3.84 0.55 -20.45
N GLY A 130 4.44 -0.10 -21.46
CA GLY A 130 3.67 -0.75 -22.53
C GLY A 130 2.87 -1.96 -22.06
N ASN A 131 3.46 -2.76 -21.17
CA ASN A 131 2.84 -3.99 -20.66
C ASN A 131 1.68 -3.69 -19.70
N LEU A 132 1.84 -2.71 -18.82
CA LEU A 132 0.78 -2.29 -17.91
C LEU A 132 -0.43 -1.71 -18.66
N ARG A 133 -0.22 -1.03 -19.79
CA ARG A 133 -1.33 -0.60 -20.67
C ARG A 133 -2.07 -1.80 -21.28
N LYS A 134 -1.35 -2.76 -21.87
CA LYS A 134 -1.97 -3.98 -22.43
C LYS A 134 -2.75 -4.78 -21.39
N LEU A 135 -2.20 -4.93 -20.18
CA LEU A 135 -2.88 -5.57 -19.06
C LEU A 135 -4.16 -4.82 -18.69
N ARG A 136 -4.09 -3.48 -18.62
CA ARG A 136 -5.26 -2.65 -18.31
C ARG A 136 -6.38 -2.82 -19.33
N GLU A 137 -6.05 -2.71 -20.62
CA GLU A 137 -6.99 -2.91 -21.72
C GLU A 137 -7.65 -4.30 -21.66
N ALA A 138 -6.87 -5.35 -21.36
CA ALA A 138 -7.39 -6.71 -21.24
C ALA A 138 -8.37 -6.89 -20.07
N VAL A 139 -8.07 -6.26 -18.92
CA VAL A 139 -8.93 -6.29 -17.72
C VAL A 139 -10.20 -5.46 -17.90
N GLU A 140 -10.12 -4.29 -18.55
CA GLU A 140 -11.30 -3.43 -18.83
C GLU A 140 -12.35 -4.13 -19.67
N HIS A 141 -11.92 -4.98 -20.60
CA HIS A 141 -12.82 -5.81 -21.41
C HIS A 141 -13.15 -7.17 -20.79
N GLY A 142 -12.59 -7.48 -19.60
CA GLY A 142 -12.77 -8.76 -18.92
C GLY A 142 -12.42 -9.96 -19.81
N ASN A 143 -11.39 -9.84 -20.66
CA ASN A 143 -11.05 -10.84 -21.68
C ASN A 143 -9.92 -11.75 -21.17
N PRO A 144 -10.23 -13.00 -20.75
CA PRO A 144 -9.22 -13.87 -20.16
C PRO A 144 -8.10 -14.23 -21.13
N LYS A 145 -8.39 -14.38 -22.43
CA LYS A 145 -7.39 -14.73 -23.43
C LYS A 145 -6.39 -13.60 -23.63
N SER A 146 -6.87 -12.37 -23.79
CA SER A 146 -6.01 -11.20 -23.92
C SER A 146 -5.22 -10.95 -22.65
N PHE A 147 -5.83 -11.16 -21.49
CA PHE A 147 -5.18 -11.01 -20.19
C PHE A 147 -4.02 -11.99 -20.02
N GLN A 148 -4.23 -13.28 -20.32
CA GLN A 148 -3.17 -14.29 -20.24
C GLN A 148 -2.02 -14.02 -21.21
N ALA A 149 -2.31 -13.55 -22.43
CA ALA A 149 -1.28 -13.13 -23.37
C ALA A 149 -0.48 -11.93 -22.82
N ALA A 150 -1.15 -10.93 -22.26
CA ALA A 150 -0.51 -9.77 -21.65
C ALA A 150 0.33 -10.14 -20.42
N LEU A 151 -0.08 -11.13 -19.62
CA LEU A 151 0.72 -11.66 -18.51
C LEU A 151 2.04 -12.27 -18.98
N VAL A 152 2.01 -13.06 -20.06
CA VAL A 152 3.22 -13.67 -20.64
C VAL A 152 4.19 -12.59 -21.15
N ASP A 153 3.69 -11.61 -21.90
CA ASP A 153 4.48 -10.46 -22.38
C ASP A 153 5.10 -9.67 -21.21
N THR A 154 4.31 -9.47 -20.15
CA THR A 154 4.75 -8.77 -18.94
C THR A 154 5.85 -9.52 -18.24
N VAL A 155 5.72 -10.84 -18.05
CA VAL A 155 6.77 -11.68 -17.44
C VAL A 155 8.05 -11.69 -18.27
N ALA A 156 7.94 -11.76 -19.60
CA ALA A 156 9.11 -11.64 -20.48
C ALA A 156 9.83 -10.29 -20.27
N SER A 157 9.07 -9.21 -20.09
CA SER A 157 9.60 -7.87 -19.84
C SER A 157 10.20 -7.73 -18.44
N CYS A 158 9.59 -8.32 -17.40
CA CYS A 158 10.17 -8.42 -16.06
C CYS A 158 11.55 -9.08 -16.12
N ASN A 159 11.64 -10.23 -16.79
CA ASN A 159 12.90 -10.97 -16.94
C ASN A 159 13.95 -10.18 -17.76
N GLY A 160 13.52 -9.45 -18.79
CA GLY A 160 14.39 -8.54 -19.54
C GLY A 160 14.96 -7.42 -18.66
N CYS A 161 14.12 -6.78 -17.85
CA CYS A 161 14.54 -5.76 -16.89
C CYS A 161 15.50 -6.32 -15.84
N HIS A 162 15.21 -7.52 -15.28
CA HIS A 162 16.08 -8.18 -14.31
C HIS A 162 17.46 -8.47 -14.90
N LYS A 163 17.53 -8.99 -16.13
CA LYS A 163 18.80 -9.20 -16.82
C LYS A 163 19.55 -7.89 -17.03
N ALA A 164 18.87 -6.83 -17.48
CA ALA A 164 19.46 -5.52 -17.73
C ALA A 164 19.95 -4.82 -16.45
N SER A 165 19.34 -5.12 -15.30
CA SER A 165 19.77 -4.61 -13.99
C SER A 165 20.85 -5.46 -13.31
N GLY A 166 21.21 -6.62 -13.87
CA GLY A 166 22.15 -7.56 -13.29
C GLY A 166 21.56 -8.48 -12.21
N SER A 167 20.24 -8.51 -12.08
CA SER A 167 19.53 -9.45 -11.20
C SER A 167 19.49 -10.85 -11.79
N THR A 168 19.59 -11.87 -10.93
CA THR A 168 19.46 -13.29 -11.29
C THR A 168 18.05 -13.84 -11.04
N LEU A 169 17.12 -13.01 -10.54
CA LEU A 169 15.77 -13.43 -10.21
C LEU A 169 14.94 -13.66 -11.48
N GLY A 170 14.29 -14.82 -11.58
CA GLY A 170 13.35 -15.15 -12.65
C GLY A 170 11.90 -14.99 -12.21
N VAL A 171 11.05 -14.57 -13.15
CA VAL A 171 9.59 -14.48 -13.00
C VAL A 171 8.94 -15.48 -13.95
N THR A 172 7.87 -16.15 -13.50
CA THR A 172 7.08 -17.10 -14.28
C THR A 172 5.60 -16.97 -13.96
N VAL A 173 4.74 -17.16 -14.97
CA VAL A 173 3.29 -17.32 -14.78
C VAL A 173 2.90 -18.75 -14.41
N LYS A 174 3.79 -19.72 -14.63
CA LYS A 174 3.57 -21.12 -14.26
C LYS A 174 3.86 -21.27 -12.76
N VAL A 175 2.79 -21.39 -11.98
CA VAL A 175 2.87 -21.75 -10.56
C VAL A 175 3.05 -23.27 -10.48
N SER A 176 4.08 -23.76 -9.78
CA SER A 176 4.16 -25.21 -9.54
C SER A 176 3.11 -25.61 -8.52
N ASP A 177 2.60 -26.84 -8.62
CA ASP A 177 1.65 -27.40 -7.64
C ASP A 177 2.24 -27.51 -6.23
N THR A 178 3.55 -27.32 -6.10
CA THR A 178 4.31 -27.34 -4.85
C THR A 178 4.64 -25.95 -4.30
N MET A 179 4.22 -24.88 -4.98
CA MET A 179 4.53 -23.52 -4.58
C MET A 179 3.66 -23.12 -3.38
N SER A 180 4.28 -22.98 -2.21
CA SER A 180 3.62 -22.49 -1.01
C SER A 180 3.27 -21.00 -1.19
N MET A 181 1.99 -20.74 -1.46
CA MET A 181 1.43 -19.40 -1.49
C MET A 181 1.32 -18.87 -0.06
N ARG A 182 1.84 -17.67 0.21
CA ARG A 182 1.99 -17.21 1.59
C ARG A 182 0.65 -17.07 2.35
N HIS A 183 -0.49 -16.82 1.70
CA HIS A 183 -1.83 -16.92 2.29
C HIS A 183 -2.90 -17.03 1.17
N PRO A 184 -3.75 -18.09 1.10
CA PRO A 184 -4.84 -18.14 0.13
C PRO A 184 -6.08 -17.42 0.67
N HIS A 185 -6.31 -16.17 0.25
CA HIS A 185 -7.62 -15.53 0.39
C HIS A 185 -8.44 -15.78 -0.89
N LEU A 186 -9.71 -16.14 -0.73
CA LEU A 186 -10.65 -16.20 -1.85
C LEU A 186 -11.17 -14.78 -2.12
N LEU A 187 -10.81 -14.22 -3.29
CA LEU A 187 -11.37 -12.96 -3.76
C LEU A 187 -12.79 -13.19 -4.30
N GLY A 188 -13.74 -12.35 -3.91
CA GLY A 188 -15.12 -12.39 -4.41
C GLY A 188 -15.22 -11.78 -5.81
N LYS A 189 -16.11 -12.29 -6.67
CA LYS A 189 -16.28 -11.76 -8.03
C LYS A 189 -16.93 -10.38 -8.00
N THR A 190 -16.17 -9.31 -8.25
CA THR A 190 -16.71 -7.95 -8.36
C THR A 190 -16.40 -7.32 -9.72
N THR A 191 -17.31 -6.49 -10.24
CA THR A 191 -17.13 -5.75 -11.49
C THR A 191 -16.59 -4.35 -11.22
N VAL A 192 -15.74 -3.83 -12.10
CA VAL A 192 -15.16 -2.47 -12.00
C VAL A 192 -16.31 -1.44 -12.03
N PRO A 193 -16.51 -0.61 -10.99
CA PRO A 193 -17.45 0.49 -11.04
C PRO A 193 -17.01 1.53 -12.07
N LYS A 194 -17.96 2.13 -12.80
CA LYS A 194 -17.68 3.13 -13.85
C LYS A 194 -16.98 4.40 -13.34
N ASP A 195 -17.04 4.65 -12.03
CA ASP A 195 -16.60 5.90 -11.39
C ASP A 195 -15.54 5.67 -10.29
N HIS A 196 -14.66 4.69 -10.43
CA HIS A 196 -13.57 4.49 -9.47
C HIS A 196 -12.41 5.50 -9.71
N GLY A 197 -12.53 6.68 -9.09
CA GLY A 197 -11.44 7.63 -8.90
C GLY A 197 -10.84 7.55 -7.50
N HIS A 198 -9.52 7.54 -7.40
CA HIS A 198 -8.77 7.83 -6.17
C HIS A 198 -8.25 9.26 -6.20
#